data_AF-A0A662BP34-F1
#
_entry.id   AF-A0A662BP34-F1
#
_cell.length_a   1.000
_cell.length_b   1.000
_cell.length_c   1.000
_cell.angle_alpha   90.00
_cell.angle_beta   90.00
_cell.angle_gamma   90.00
#
_symmetry.space_group_name_H-M   'P 1'
#
loop_
_entity.id
_entity.type
_entity.pdbx_description
1 polymer ?
#
loop_
_entity_poly.entity_id
_entity_poly.type
_entity_poly.pdbx_seq_one_letter_code
_entity_poly.pdbx_strand_id
1 'polypeptide(L)'
;MSTLLLSQEEQGIVIFHIWKSLPYKARLGLSVFLILIGFVIQYYSYAALPGVLFVLAGNLLLLVKGYDNRIKLAGYKAAAEWIKTDSEQLNNIVKINQKAKTWDSSATDISNPMGVTFFILAAFAVVVLYFYGLGSYDPGIEIVAANIVVLLFPHWFTGIKRITTTPKLINKITLYRRLMKNFSEDLTNDKISYMTYVKGEEQKLPSDVKMKVEFEGQPDSFLGMYAQVSMNNVQGKDYPYFYVVLVAKPELQILDKYYQSVSVPKKVIKESSRADGVEIIIIRQYTTKQSGYHTNAKAMKIIFETGIQTARQIISAEMK
;
A
#
# COMPACT_ATOMS: atom_id res chain seq x y z
N MET A 1 -9.46 12.86 -20.86
CA MET A 1 -9.76 14.19 -21.44
C MET A 1 -10.23 15.08 -20.31
N SER A 2 -9.56 16.21 -20.08
CA SER A 2 -9.82 17.11 -18.96
C SER A 2 -11.08 17.93 -19.20
N THR A 3 -12.17 17.59 -18.53
CA THR A 3 -13.21 18.58 -18.25
C THR A 3 -12.64 19.57 -17.25
N LEU A 4 -12.73 20.87 -17.55
CA LEU A 4 -12.36 21.97 -16.64
C LEU A 4 -13.12 21.91 -15.29
N LEU A 5 -14.18 21.10 -15.24
CA LEU A 5 -14.97 20.79 -14.07
C LEU A 5 -14.78 19.31 -13.71
N LEU A 6 -14.55 19.06 -12.42
CA LEU A 6 -14.56 17.72 -11.85
C LEU A 6 -15.93 17.06 -12.09
N SER A 7 -15.94 15.78 -12.43
CA SER A 7 -17.16 14.97 -12.48
C SER A 7 -17.83 14.89 -11.09
N GLN A 8 -19.12 14.53 -11.03
CA GLN A 8 -19.82 14.45 -9.72
C GLN A 8 -19.18 13.45 -8.76
N GLU A 9 -18.63 12.34 -9.27
CA GLU A 9 -17.87 11.37 -8.47
C GLU A 9 -16.57 11.98 -7.93
N GLU A 10 -15.84 12.72 -8.75
CA GLU A 10 -14.60 13.40 -8.34
C GLU A 10 -14.86 14.52 -7.32
N GLN A 11 -15.98 15.25 -7.44
CA GLN A 11 -16.36 16.30 -6.49
C GLN A 11 -16.57 15.76 -5.06
N GLY A 12 -17.00 14.51 -4.89
CA GLY A 12 -17.17 13.86 -3.58
C GLY A 12 -15.85 13.42 -2.92
N ILE A 13 -14.76 13.34 -3.68
CA ILE A 13 -13.44 12.83 -3.25
C ILE A 13 -12.51 13.98 -2.83
N VAL A 14 -12.74 15.20 -3.33
CA VAL A 14 -11.91 16.37 -3.07
C VAL A 14 -12.25 17.00 -1.72
N ILE A 15 -11.29 16.99 -0.81
CA ILE A 15 -11.41 17.65 0.50
C ILE A 15 -10.68 18.99 0.42
N PHE A 16 -11.34 20.09 0.76
CA PHE A 16 -10.77 21.43 0.75
C PHE A 16 -10.24 21.83 2.13
N HIS A 17 -9.24 22.72 2.16
CA HIS A 17 -8.69 23.25 3.42
C HIS A 17 -9.67 24.20 4.11
N ILE A 18 -10.30 25.08 3.34
CA ILE A 18 -11.14 26.18 3.86
C ILE A 18 -12.60 25.96 3.46
N TRP A 19 -13.49 26.26 4.40
CA TRP A 19 -14.94 26.25 4.23
C TRP A 19 -15.48 24.95 3.59
N LYS A 20 -15.26 23.83 4.29
CA LYS A 20 -15.55 22.48 3.78
C LYS A 20 -17.00 22.25 3.37
N SER A 21 -17.96 22.96 3.97
CA SER A 21 -19.39 22.88 3.67
C SER A 21 -19.82 23.63 2.41
N LEU A 22 -18.95 24.45 1.81
CA LEU A 22 -19.30 25.24 0.62
C LEU A 22 -19.42 24.33 -0.63
N PRO A 23 -20.56 24.35 -1.36
CA PRO A 23 -20.73 23.58 -2.58
C PRO A 23 -19.69 23.93 -3.64
N TYR A 24 -19.26 22.93 -4.42
CA TYR A 24 -18.17 23.09 -5.39
C TYR A 24 -18.40 24.24 -6.40
N LYS A 25 -19.61 24.36 -6.96
CA LYS A 25 -19.96 25.45 -7.89
C LYS A 25 -19.90 26.83 -7.25
N ALA A 26 -20.42 26.96 -6.01
CA ALA A 26 -20.39 28.22 -5.27
C ALA A 26 -18.96 28.61 -4.88
N ARG A 27 -18.13 27.64 -4.50
CA ARG A 27 -16.70 27.83 -4.26
C ARG A 27 -16.00 28.38 -5.50
N LEU A 28 -16.19 27.72 -6.66
CA LEU A 28 -15.56 28.15 -7.92
C LEU A 28 -16.00 29.58 -8.29
N GLY A 29 -17.31 29.88 -8.19
CA GLY A 29 -17.83 31.21 -8.46
C GLY A 29 -17.25 32.28 -7.53
N LEU A 30 -17.20 32.01 -6.22
CA LEU A 30 -16.64 32.94 -5.23
C LEU A 30 -15.14 33.15 -5.43
N SER A 31 -14.38 32.09 -5.71
CA SER A 31 -12.95 32.18 -6.00
C SER A 31 -12.67 33.04 -7.23
N VAL A 32 -13.38 32.79 -8.34
CA VAL A 32 -13.23 33.57 -9.58
C VAL A 32 -13.57 35.04 -9.33
N PHE A 33 -14.68 35.30 -8.62
CA PHE A 33 -15.10 36.66 -8.27
C PHE A 33 -14.04 37.41 -7.46
N LEU A 34 -13.48 36.79 -6.41
CA LEU A 34 -12.44 37.40 -5.58
C LEU A 34 -11.14 37.66 -6.36
N ILE A 35 -10.72 36.72 -7.19
CA ILE A 35 -9.51 36.88 -8.03
C ILE A 35 -9.70 38.03 -9.02
N LEU A 36 -10.86 38.12 -9.69
CA LEU A 36 -11.16 39.20 -10.63
C LEU A 36 -11.17 40.57 -9.95
N ILE A 37 -11.77 40.68 -8.76
CA ILE A 37 -11.73 41.91 -7.97
C ILE A 37 -10.28 42.28 -7.63
N GLY A 38 -9.46 41.32 -7.23
CA GLY A 38 -8.05 41.54 -6.95
C GLY A 38 -7.28 42.10 -8.14
N PHE A 39 -7.51 41.55 -9.34
CA PHE A 39 -6.92 42.06 -10.58
C PHE A 39 -7.40 43.47 -10.93
N VAL A 40 -8.70 43.75 -10.77
CA VAL A 40 -9.25 45.09 -10.99
C VAL A 40 -8.61 46.10 -10.05
N ILE A 41 -8.48 45.76 -8.77
CA ILE A 41 -7.83 46.64 -7.78
C ILE A 41 -6.37 46.89 -8.15
N GLN A 42 -5.61 45.84 -8.47
CA GLN A 42 -4.20 45.97 -8.89
C GLN A 42 -4.03 46.85 -10.13
N TYR A 43 -4.92 46.71 -11.10
CA TYR A 43 -4.90 47.50 -12.33
C TYR A 43 -5.11 48.99 -12.06
N TYR A 44 -6.08 49.35 -11.22
CA TYR A 44 -6.37 50.76 -10.91
C TYR A 44 -5.42 51.37 -9.87
N SER A 45 -4.89 50.57 -8.94
CA SER A 45 -4.01 51.07 -7.87
C SER A 45 -2.54 51.13 -8.29
N TYR A 46 -2.16 50.55 -9.43
CA TYR A 46 -0.77 50.39 -9.88
C TYR A 46 0.14 49.80 -8.79
N ALA A 47 -0.44 48.93 -7.95
CA ALA A 47 0.23 48.37 -6.78
C ALA A 47 -0.22 46.93 -6.56
N ALA A 48 0.73 46.04 -6.24
CA ALA A 48 0.44 44.62 -6.04
C ALA A 48 -0.36 44.36 -4.75
N LEU A 49 0.03 45.01 -3.66
CA LEU A 49 -0.41 44.69 -2.29
C LEU A 49 -1.94 44.67 -2.08
N PRO A 50 -2.72 45.71 -2.45
CA PRO A 50 -4.14 45.75 -2.12
C PRO A 50 -4.96 44.68 -2.85
N GLY A 51 -4.66 44.39 -4.13
CA GLY A 51 -5.38 43.34 -4.85
C GLY A 51 -4.85 41.93 -4.58
N VAL A 52 -3.58 41.76 -4.20
CA VAL A 52 -3.01 40.45 -3.83
C VAL A 52 -3.82 39.78 -2.71
N LEU A 53 -4.34 40.55 -1.75
CA LEU A 53 -5.15 40.01 -0.65
C LEU A 53 -6.43 39.32 -1.16
N PHE A 54 -7.09 39.90 -2.17
CA PHE A 54 -8.28 39.32 -2.79
C PHE A 54 -7.93 38.11 -3.66
N VAL A 55 -6.84 38.19 -4.42
CA VAL A 55 -6.32 37.05 -5.20
C VAL A 55 -5.99 35.87 -4.28
N LEU A 56 -5.30 36.13 -3.16
CA LEU A 56 -4.97 35.12 -2.16
C LEU A 56 -6.23 34.53 -1.55
N ALA A 57 -7.20 35.34 -1.13
CA ALA A 57 -8.45 34.86 -0.55
C ALA A 57 -9.22 33.95 -1.54
N GLY A 58 -9.30 34.34 -2.81
CA GLY A 58 -9.90 33.52 -3.85
C GLY A 58 -9.15 32.20 -4.10
N ASN A 59 -7.81 32.24 -4.09
CA ASN A 59 -6.99 31.05 -4.28
C ASN A 59 -7.05 30.08 -3.08
N LEU A 60 -7.07 30.61 -1.85
CA LEU A 60 -7.18 29.83 -0.62
C LEU A 60 -8.45 28.95 -0.59
N LEU A 61 -9.55 29.43 -1.18
CA LEU A 61 -10.79 28.66 -1.34
C LEU A 61 -10.63 27.46 -2.29
N LEU A 62 -9.70 27.52 -3.24
CA LEU A 62 -9.41 26.44 -4.19
C LEU A 62 -8.40 25.42 -3.65
N LEU A 63 -7.75 25.67 -2.52
CA LEU A 63 -6.74 24.76 -1.99
C LEU A 63 -7.33 23.44 -1.50
N VAL A 64 -6.89 22.38 -2.16
CA VAL A 64 -7.29 21.01 -1.87
C VAL A 64 -6.38 20.46 -0.77
N LYS A 65 -6.94 19.91 0.31
CA LYS A 65 -6.17 19.22 1.36
C LYS A 65 -5.64 17.87 0.89
N GLY A 66 -6.32 17.27 -0.05
CA GLY A 66 -5.95 16.05 -0.74
C GLY A 66 -7.15 15.47 -1.46
N TYR A 67 -6.86 14.56 -2.39
CA TYR A 67 -7.83 13.61 -2.87
C TYR A 67 -7.89 12.49 -1.84
N ASP A 68 -8.99 12.38 -1.09
CA ASP A 68 -9.15 11.27 -0.14
C ASP A 68 -9.66 10.05 -0.90
N ASN A 69 -8.78 9.47 -1.72
CA ASN A 69 -8.99 8.13 -2.27
C ASN A 69 -8.52 7.05 -1.30
N ARG A 70 -8.38 7.39 0.00
CA ARG A 70 -8.32 6.37 1.03
C ARG A 70 -9.71 5.80 1.07
N ILE A 71 -9.79 4.52 0.76
CA ILE A 71 -10.97 3.72 1.03
C ILE A 71 -11.29 3.99 2.50
N LYS A 72 -12.35 4.75 2.77
CA LYS A 72 -12.79 5.03 4.13
C LYS A 72 -13.07 3.65 4.72
N LEU A 73 -12.18 3.21 5.60
CA LEU A 73 -12.36 2.00 6.37
C LEU A 73 -13.57 2.27 7.26
N ALA A 74 -14.76 2.02 6.73
CA ALA A 74 -15.98 1.94 7.52
C ALA A 74 -15.72 0.92 8.65
N GLY A 75 -16.30 1.20 9.81
CA GLY A 75 -15.99 0.55 11.08
C GLY A 75 -15.70 -0.95 10.96
N TYR A 76 -14.61 -1.35 11.59
CA TYR A 76 -14.15 -2.73 11.71
C TYR A 76 -15.29 -3.67 12.15
N LYS A 77 -15.69 -4.59 11.26
CA LYS A 77 -16.51 -5.76 11.56
C LYS A 77 -15.81 -7.02 11.04
N ALA A 78 -15.97 -8.11 11.79
CA ALA A 78 -15.22 -9.36 11.69
C ALA A 78 -15.58 -10.26 10.48
N ALA A 79 -16.10 -9.71 9.38
CA ALA A 79 -16.42 -10.47 8.17
C ALA A 79 -15.19 -10.65 7.25
N ALA A 80 -14.03 -10.93 7.84
CA ALA A 80 -12.79 -11.05 7.11
C ALA A 80 -12.53 -12.53 6.81
N GLU A 81 -12.53 -12.86 5.52
CA GLU A 81 -12.50 -14.24 5.04
C GLU A 81 -11.22 -14.54 4.26
N TRP A 82 -10.75 -15.78 4.38
CA TRP A 82 -9.69 -16.32 3.54
C TRP A 82 -10.30 -16.81 2.23
N ILE A 83 -10.00 -16.13 1.13
CA ILE A 83 -10.49 -16.48 -0.20
C ILE A 83 -9.39 -17.21 -0.95
N LYS A 84 -9.73 -18.31 -1.63
CA LYS A 84 -8.79 -19.00 -2.51
C LYS A 84 -8.44 -18.09 -3.68
N THR A 85 -7.15 -17.95 -3.95
CA THR A 85 -6.58 -17.04 -4.94
C THR A 85 -5.62 -17.80 -5.84
N ASP A 86 -5.74 -17.60 -7.14
CA ASP A 86 -4.82 -18.16 -8.11
C ASP A 86 -3.54 -17.29 -8.27
N SER A 87 -2.55 -17.83 -8.98
CA SER A 87 -1.30 -17.13 -9.25
C SER A 87 -1.49 -15.87 -10.11
N GLU A 88 -2.52 -15.84 -10.96
CA GLU A 88 -2.81 -14.71 -11.85
C GLU A 88 -3.37 -13.51 -11.09
N GLN A 89 -4.29 -13.74 -10.16
CA GLN A 89 -4.83 -12.76 -9.22
C GLN A 89 -3.71 -12.16 -8.36
N LEU A 90 -2.75 -12.97 -7.89
CA LEU A 90 -1.56 -12.44 -7.21
C LEU A 90 -0.71 -11.57 -8.14
N ASN A 91 -0.58 -11.93 -9.42
CA ASN A 91 0.10 -11.09 -10.41
C ASN A 91 -0.63 -9.76 -10.62
N ASN A 92 -1.96 -9.77 -10.66
CA ASN A 92 -2.78 -8.58 -10.81
C ASN A 92 -2.62 -7.64 -9.60
N ILE A 93 -2.61 -8.17 -8.37
CA ILE A 93 -2.33 -7.39 -7.15
C ILE A 93 -0.97 -6.68 -7.25
N VAL A 94 0.07 -7.39 -7.70
CA VAL A 94 1.41 -6.80 -7.85
C VAL A 94 1.43 -5.73 -8.94
N LYS A 95 0.79 -5.97 -10.09
CA LYS A 95 0.69 -5.00 -11.20
C LYS A 95 -0.05 -3.73 -10.79
N ILE A 96 -1.17 -3.86 -10.07
CA ILE A 96 -1.94 -2.71 -9.56
C ILE A 96 -1.07 -1.86 -8.64
N ASN A 97 -0.37 -2.49 -7.68
CA ASN A 97 0.50 -1.76 -6.77
C ASN A 97 1.71 -1.11 -7.48
N GLN A 98 2.24 -1.73 -8.54
CA GLN A 98 3.29 -1.12 -9.37
C GLN A 98 2.78 0.11 -10.12
N LYS A 99 1.62 0.01 -10.78
CA LYS A 99 0.98 1.14 -11.47
C LYS A 99 0.65 2.28 -10.51
N ALA A 100 0.22 1.95 -9.29
CA ALA A 100 -0.06 2.93 -8.25
C ALA A 100 1.21 3.71 -7.84
N LYS A 101 2.36 3.05 -7.76
CA LYS A 101 3.65 3.73 -7.47
C LYS A 101 4.10 4.68 -8.57
N THR A 102 3.81 4.38 -9.83
CA THR A 102 4.22 5.20 -10.98
C THR A 102 3.24 6.33 -11.29
N TRP A 103 2.13 6.44 -10.57
CA TRP A 103 1.10 7.44 -10.83
C TRP A 103 1.46 8.85 -10.33
N ASP A 104 2.43 8.97 -9.42
CA ASP A 104 2.92 10.25 -8.94
C ASP A 104 4.03 10.81 -9.84
N SER A 105 3.62 11.42 -10.95
CA SER A 105 4.50 12.07 -11.92
C SER A 105 4.02 13.48 -12.29
N SER A 106 3.30 14.15 -11.39
CA SER A 106 2.73 15.47 -11.68
C SER A 106 3.76 16.58 -11.51
N ALA A 107 3.87 17.47 -12.50
CA ALA A 107 4.70 18.67 -12.42
C ALA A 107 4.23 19.68 -11.37
N THR A 108 3.00 19.55 -10.88
CA THR A 108 2.39 20.43 -9.86
C THR A 108 2.36 19.80 -8.48
N ASP A 109 3.05 18.67 -8.24
CA ASP A 109 3.14 18.04 -6.91
C ASP A 109 4.60 17.94 -6.46
N ILE A 110 4.94 18.60 -5.35
CA ILE A 110 6.33 18.63 -4.85
C ILE A 110 6.81 17.27 -4.31
N SER A 111 5.93 16.27 -4.16
CA SER A 111 6.29 14.93 -3.67
C SER A 111 7.20 14.14 -4.61
N ASN A 112 7.30 14.54 -5.89
CA ASN A 112 8.08 13.83 -6.90
C ASN A 112 9.18 14.73 -7.53
N PRO A 113 10.26 14.13 -8.10
CA PRO A 113 11.37 14.90 -8.67
C PRO A 113 10.98 15.85 -9.81
N MET A 114 9.96 15.50 -10.59
CA MET A 114 9.48 16.36 -11.68
C MET A 114 8.85 17.62 -11.10
N GLY A 115 7.96 17.49 -10.10
CA GLY A 115 7.34 18.65 -9.47
C GLY A 115 8.33 19.54 -8.72
N VAL A 116 9.36 18.97 -8.07
CA VAL A 116 10.47 19.75 -7.49
C VAL A 116 11.20 20.56 -8.58
N THR A 117 11.48 19.94 -9.73
CA THR A 117 12.17 20.62 -10.84
C THR A 117 11.34 21.79 -11.37
N PHE A 118 10.05 21.57 -11.64
CA PHE A 118 9.15 22.63 -12.10
C PHE A 118 8.95 23.74 -11.06
N PHE A 119 8.88 23.39 -9.77
CA PHE A 119 8.82 24.37 -8.70
C PHE A 119 10.07 25.26 -8.67
N ILE A 120 11.27 24.68 -8.78
CA ILE A 120 12.52 25.44 -8.83
C ILE A 120 12.57 26.36 -10.05
N LEU A 121 12.18 25.86 -11.23
CA LEU A 121 12.11 26.67 -12.45
C LEU A 121 11.11 27.83 -12.33
N ALA A 122 9.92 27.57 -11.78
CA ALA A 122 8.92 28.61 -11.53
C ALA A 122 9.41 29.64 -10.52
N ALA A 123 10.05 29.21 -9.42
CA ALA A 123 10.65 30.10 -8.44
C ALA A 123 11.77 30.96 -9.03
N PHE A 124 12.64 30.36 -9.84
CA PHE A 124 13.67 31.11 -10.55
C PHE A 124 13.07 32.15 -11.51
N ALA A 125 12.06 31.78 -12.28
CA ALA A 125 11.36 32.70 -13.19
C ALA A 125 10.73 33.88 -12.44
N VAL A 126 10.08 33.62 -11.30
CA VAL A 126 9.50 34.67 -10.44
C VAL A 126 10.58 35.62 -9.92
N VAL A 127 11.71 35.09 -9.47
CA VAL A 127 12.83 35.91 -8.96
C VAL A 127 13.39 36.80 -10.07
N VAL A 128 13.60 36.26 -11.27
CA VAL A 128 14.06 37.04 -12.44
C VAL A 128 13.06 38.14 -12.79
N LEU A 129 11.76 37.82 -12.85
CA LEU A 129 10.70 38.81 -13.12
C LEU A 129 10.69 39.92 -12.06
N TYR A 130 10.80 39.56 -10.78
CA TYR A 130 10.80 40.53 -9.69
C TYR A 130 11.98 41.50 -9.77
N PHE A 131 13.21 41.00 -9.96
CA PHE A 131 14.39 41.87 -10.13
C PHE A 131 14.34 42.71 -11.40
N TYR A 132 13.79 42.17 -12.49
CA TYR A 132 13.61 42.93 -13.72
C TYR A 132 12.58 44.05 -13.56
N GLY A 133 11.47 43.81 -12.85
CA GLY A 133 10.48 44.82 -12.50
C GLY A 133 11.09 45.97 -11.69
N LEU A 134 11.86 45.63 -10.64
CA LEU A 134 12.59 46.62 -9.83
C LEU A 134 13.57 47.46 -10.66
N GLY A 135 14.30 46.83 -11.59
CA GLY A 135 15.28 47.51 -12.43
C GLY A 135 14.67 48.38 -13.53
N SER A 136 13.48 48.03 -14.01
CA SER A 136 12.76 48.77 -15.06
C SER A 136 11.78 49.82 -14.52
N TYR A 137 11.55 49.84 -13.20
CA TYR A 137 10.52 50.66 -12.56
C TYR A 137 9.13 50.45 -13.18
N ASP A 138 8.83 49.24 -13.64
CA ASP A 138 7.53 48.85 -14.18
C ASP A 138 6.71 48.09 -13.12
N PRO A 139 5.72 48.75 -12.48
CA PRO A 139 4.88 48.11 -11.47
C PRO A 139 4.07 46.92 -12.01
N GLY A 140 3.82 46.87 -13.32
CA GLY A 140 3.09 45.78 -13.96
C GLY A 140 3.81 44.44 -13.80
N ILE A 141 5.14 44.44 -13.92
CA ILE A 141 5.95 43.22 -13.80
C ILE A 141 5.97 42.70 -12.37
N GLU A 142 6.03 43.60 -11.39
CA GLU A 142 5.94 43.26 -9.97
C GLU A 142 4.56 42.66 -9.62
N ILE A 143 3.48 43.24 -10.15
CA ILE A 143 2.12 42.72 -9.98
C ILE A 143 2.00 41.31 -10.57
N VAL A 144 2.55 41.08 -11.76
CA VAL A 144 2.56 39.75 -12.39
C VAL A 144 3.33 38.75 -11.54
N ALA A 145 4.53 39.10 -11.07
CA ALA A 145 5.34 38.22 -10.23
C ALA A 145 4.61 37.85 -8.92
N ALA A 146 3.98 38.83 -8.25
CA ALA A 146 3.23 38.60 -7.03
C ALA A 146 2.02 37.67 -7.25
N ASN A 147 1.27 37.86 -8.34
CA ASN A 147 0.14 37.02 -8.68
C ASN A 147 0.55 35.59 -9.02
N ILE A 148 1.68 35.37 -9.72
CA ILE A 148 2.21 34.03 -10.00
C ILE A 148 2.47 33.27 -8.70
N VAL A 149 3.12 33.91 -7.73
CA VAL A 149 3.41 33.29 -6.42
C VAL A 149 2.10 32.93 -5.72
N VAL A 150 1.19 33.89 -5.60
CA VAL A 150 -0.05 33.74 -4.83
C VAL A 150 -0.98 32.72 -5.45
N LEU A 151 -1.08 32.68 -6.78
CA LEU A 151 -1.98 31.77 -7.49
C LEU A 151 -1.40 30.37 -7.60
N LEU A 152 -0.11 30.21 -7.93
CA LEU A 152 0.41 28.91 -8.32
C LEU A 152 1.10 28.17 -7.16
N PHE A 153 1.92 28.84 -6.34
CA PHE A 153 2.79 28.16 -5.37
C PHE A 153 2.03 27.32 -4.34
N PRO A 154 0.92 27.79 -3.76
CA PRO A 154 0.15 26.99 -2.82
C PRO A 154 -0.30 25.63 -3.37
N HIS A 155 -0.51 25.50 -4.69
CA HIS A 155 -0.94 24.23 -5.30
C HIS A 155 0.18 23.19 -5.39
N TRP A 156 1.47 23.57 -5.31
CA TRP A 156 2.57 22.59 -5.21
C TRP A 156 2.64 21.88 -3.85
N PHE A 157 2.18 22.55 -2.79
CA PHE A 157 2.23 22.05 -1.42
C PHE A 157 0.89 21.50 -0.93
N THR A 158 -0.19 21.78 -1.66
CA THR A 158 -1.54 21.31 -1.33
C THR A 158 -1.99 20.26 -2.36
N GLY A 159 -2.92 19.39 -1.98
CA GLY A 159 -3.45 18.38 -2.89
C GLY A 159 -2.59 17.13 -3.07
N ILE A 160 -1.50 16.97 -2.30
CA ILE A 160 -0.60 15.81 -2.35
C ILE A 160 -1.41 14.51 -2.34
N LYS A 161 -1.30 13.75 -3.43
CA LYS A 161 -2.07 12.51 -3.60
C LYS A 161 -1.48 11.42 -2.72
N ARG A 162 -2.19 11.04 -1.66
CA ARG A 162 -1.77 9.92 -0.80
C ARG A 162 -2.37 8.62 -1.33
N ILE A 163 -1.51 7.75 -1.87
CA ILE A 163 -1.90 6.46 -2.40
C ILE A 163 -1.81 5.41 -1.29
N THR A 164 -2.85 4.59 -1.16
CA THR A 164 -2.82 3.41 -0.30
C THR A 164 -1.94 2.35 -0.97
N THR A 165 -0.76 2.09 -0.39
CA THR A 165 0.10 0.97 -0.82
C THR A 165 0.06 -0.14 0.22
N THR A 166 0.21 -1.39 -0.23
CA THR A 166 0.26 -2.57 0.66
C THR A 166 1.64 -3.23 0.59
N PRO A 167 2.73 -2.54 1.00
CA PRO A 167 4.10 -3.02 0.81
C PRO A 167 4.36 -4.37 1.49
N LYS A 168 3.73 -4.60 2.66
CA LYS A 168 3.80 -5.87 3.39
C LYS A 168 3.29 -7.04 2.56
N LEU A 169 2.11 -6.91 1.95
CA LEU A 169 1.51 -7.94 1.10
C LEU A 169 2.40 -8.25 -0.12
N ILE A 170 2.91 -7.21 -0.78
CA ILE A 170 3.78 -7.36 -1.96
C ILE A 170 5.08 -8.08 -1.59
N ASN A 171 5.67 -7.78 -0.43
CA ASN A 171 6.84 -8.48 0.07
C ASN A 171 6.54 -9.97 0.31
N LYS A 172 5.39 -10.32 0.91
CA LYS A 172 4.99 -11.73 1.10
C LYS A 172 4.85 -12.47 -0.24
N ILE A 173 4.14 -11.90 -1.21
CA ILE A 173 4.00 -12.49 -2.57
C ILE A 173 5.37 -12.73 -3.20
N THR A 174 6.27 -11.75 -3.09
CA THR A 174 7.63 -11.86 -3.65
C THR A 174 8.43 -12.97 -2.98
N LEU A 175 8.30 -13.13 -1.66
CA LEU A 175 8.95 -14.20 -0.91
C LEU A 175 8.43 -15.58 -1.33
N TYR A 176 7.11 -15.75 -1.50
CA TYR A 176 6.54 -17.00 -1.99
C TYR A 176 7.01 -17.35 -3.40
N ARG A 177 7.08 -16.38 -4.32
CA ARG A 177 7.63 -16.62 -5.68
C ARG A 177 9.08 -17.08 -5.64
N ARG A 178 9.91 -16.45 -4.79
CA ARG A 178 11.31 -16.84 -4.62
C ARG A 178 11.45 -18.23 -4.02
N LEU A 179 10.59 -18.57 -3.05
CA LEU A 179 10.55 -19.89 -2.45
C LEU A 179 10.19 -20.93 -3.51
N MET A 180 9.11 -20.71 -4.27
CA MET A 180 8.64 -21.65 -5.29
C MET A 180 9.63 -21.90 -6.42
N LYS A 181 10.46 -20.91 -6.77
CA LYS A 181 11.55 -21.11 -7.75
C LYS A 181 12.54 -22.21 -7.33
N ASN A 182 12.68 -22.48 -6.02
CA ASN A 182 13.60 -23.50 -5.50
C ASN A 182 12.95 -24.87 -5.28
N PHE A 183 11.63 -24.99 -5.38
CA PHE A 183 10.86 -26.19 -5.02
C PHE A 183 9.83 -26.58 -6.09
N SER A 184 9.88 -25.96 -7.27
CA SER A 184 8.92 -26.25 -8.35
C SER A 184 9.03 -27.69 -8.85
N GLU A 185 10.23 -28.25 -8.87
CA GLU A 185 10.48 -29.64 -9.27
C GLU A 185 9.98 -30.62 -8.21
N ASP A 186 10.32 -30.37 -6.93
CA ASP A 186 9.92 -31.20 -5.79
C ASP A 186 8.40 -31.30 -5.58
N LEU A 187 7.66 -30.29 -6.04
CA LEU A 187 6.21 -30.17 -5.88
C LEU A 187 5.44 -30.32 -7.20
N THR A 188 6.04 -30.92 -8.23
CA THR A 188 5.44 -31.03 -9.58
C THR A 188 4.07 -31.71 -9.57
N ASN A 189 3.91 -32.75 -8.75
CA ASN A 189 2.65 -33.49 -8.64
C ASN A 189 1.70 -32.92 -7.56
N ASP A 190 2.17 -31.94 -6.78
CA ASP A 190 1.39 -31.36 -5.70
C ASP A 190 0.62 -30.14 -6.16
N LYS A 191 -0.56 -29.95 -5.57
CA LYS A 191 -1.41 -28.82 -5.89
C LYS A 191 -1.10 -27.65 -4.97
N ILE A 192 -0.55 -26.59 -5.55
CA ILE A 192 -0.24 -25.35 -4.86
C ILE A 192 -1.37 -24.35 -5.09
N SER A 193 -1.88 -23.77 -4.01
CA SER A 193 -2.86 -22.69 -4.07
C SER A 193 -2.49 -21.57 -3.11
N TYR A 194 -2.96 -20.36 -3.40
CA TYR A 194 -2.80 -19.23 -2.50
C TYR A 194 -4.13 -18.90 -1.86
N MET A 195 -4.09 -18.33 -0.66
CA MET A 195 -5.27 -17.81 0.01
C MET A 195 -4.98 -16.37 0.39
N THR A 196 -5.85 -15.46 -0.03
CA THR A 196 -5.74 -14.04 0.28
C THR A 196 -6.73 -13.70 1.40
N TYR A 197 -6.24 -13.02 2.41
CA TYR A 197 -7.09 -12.46 3.46
C TYR A 197 -7.55 -11.07 3.05
N VAL A 198 -8.86 -10.93 2.92
CA VAL A 198 -9.49 -9.72 2.38
C VAL A 198 -10.24 -8.98 3.49
N LYS A 199 -10.03 -7.67 3.56
CA LYS A 199 -10.65 -6.78 4.56
C LYS A 199 -11.61 -5.81 3.88
N GLY A 200 -12.68 -5.45 4.58
CA GLY A 200 -13.68 -4.46 4.15
C GLY A 200 -14.98 -5.10 3.65
N GLU A 201 -16.11 -4.49 4.02
CA GLU A 201 -17.46 -4.94 3.61
C GLU A 201 -17.82 -4.46 2.20
N GLU A 202 -17.68 -3.16 1.93
CA GLU A 202 -18.03 -2.55 0.62
C GLU A 202 -16.90 -2.67 -0.42
N GLN A 203 -15.65 -2.53 0.01
CA GLN A 203 -14.48 -2.65 -0.86
C GLN A 203 -13.50 -3.64 -0.27
N LYS A 204 -13.48 -4.81 -0.88
CA LYS A 204 -12.66 -5.96 -0.54
C LYS A 204 -11.20 -5.72 -0.89
N LEU A 205 -10.38 -5.34 0.11
CA LEU A 205 -8.94 -5.10 -0.05
C LEU A 205 -8.09 -6.27 0.43
N PRO A 206 -7.23 -6.83 -0.45
CA PRO A 206 -6.22 -7.80 -0.07
C PRO A 206 -5.29 -7.23 1.01
N SER A 207 -5.17 -7.94 2.13
CA SER A 207 -4.34 -7.50 3.26
C SER A 207 -3.28 -8.52 3.66
N ASP A 208 -3.52 -9.81 3.40
CA ASP A 208 -2.56 -10.88 3.64
C ASP A 208 -2.65 -11.97 2.58
N VAL A 209 -1.62 -12.81 2.49
CA VAL A 209 -1.56 -13.98 1.62
C VAL A 209 -0.81 -15.11 2.32
N LYS A 210 -1.35 -16.33 2.23
CA LYS A 210 -0.67 -17.57 2.62
C LYS A 210 -0.68 -18.55 1.46
N MET A 211 0.29 -19.45 1.43
CA MET A 211 0.40 -20.50 0.43
C MET A 211 -0.02 -21.83 1.05
N LYS A 212 -0.86 -22.59 0.36
CA LYS A 212 -1.30 -23.94 0.71
C LYS A 212 -0.72 -24.92 -0.30
N VAL A 213 -0.14 -26.00 0.20
CA VAL A 213 0.30 -27.16 -0.57
C VAL A 213 -0.58 -28.34 -0.19
N GLU A 214 -1.29 -28.86 -1.18
CA GLU A 214 -2.06 -30.10 -1.10
C GLU A 214 -1.24 -31.17 -1.84
N PHE A 215 -0.84 -32.21 -1.12
CA PHE A 215 0.07 -33.21 -1.67
C PHE A 215 -0.69 -34.30 -2.40
N GLU A 216 -0.07 -34.86 -3.45
CA GLU A 216 -0.59 -36.05 -4.11
C GLU A 216 -0.71 -37.22 -3.11
N GLY A 217 -1.86 -37.90 -3.13
CA GLY A 217 -2.13 -39.05 -2.26
C GLY A 217 -2.40 -38.70 -0.79
N GLN A 218 -2.54 -37.42 -0.42
CA GLN A 218 -2.83 -37.07 0.97
C GLN A 218 -4.22 -37.59 1.41
N PRO A 219 -4.38 -38.11 2.63
CA PRO A 219 -5.69 -38.51 3.14
C PRO A 219 -6.60 -37.29 3.35
N ASP A 220 -7.92 -37.47 3.25
CA ASP A 220 -8.91 -36.39 3.45
C ASP A 220 -8.88 -35.77 4.86
N SER A 221 -8.33 -36.51 5.82
CA SER A 221 -8.09 -36.05 7.18
C SER A 221 -6.85 -35.14 7.28
N PHE A 222 -5.94 -35.14 6.29
CA PHE A 222 -4.83 -34.19 6.20
C PHE A 222 -5.25 -32.98 5.36
N LEU A 223 -5.46 -31.83 6.00
CA LEU A 223 -5.97 -30.63 5.34
C LEU A 223 -4.92 -29.91 4.49
N GLY A 224 -3.64 -30.28 4.62
CA GLY A 224 -2.52 -29.79 3.83
C GLY A 224 -1.47 -29.03 4.64
N MET A 225 -0.45 -28.54 3.93
CA MET A 225 0.62 -27.72 4.49
C MET A 225 0.43 -26.25 4.12
N TYR A 226 0.51 -25.36 5.10
CA TYR A 226 0.38 -23.92 4.92
C TYR A 226 1.70 -23.23 5.22
N ALA A 227 2.26 -22.55 4.22
CA ALA A 227 3.41 -21.68 4.40
C ALA A 227 2.94 -20.24 4.65
N GLN A 228 3.33 -19.69 5.79
CA GLN A 228 2.88 -18.38 6.28
C GLN A 228 4.08 -17.44 6.52
N VAL A 229 3.89 -16.15 6.25
CA VAL A 229 4.87 -15.10 6.56
C VAL A 229 4.19 -14.07 7.44
N SER A 230 4.69 -13.86 8.66
CA SER A 230 4.38 -12.68 9.45
C SER A 230 5.36 -11.55 9.13
N MET A 231 4.91 -10.29 9.15
CA MET A 231 5.79 -9.13 8.97
C MET A 231 5.95 -8.44 10.33
N ASN A 232 7.09 -8.68 10.98
CA ASN A 232 7.42 -8.11 12.28
C ASN A 232 8.05 -6.74 12.10
N ASN A 233 7.55 -5.72 12.79
CA ASN A 233 8.16 -4.40 12.77
C ASN A 233 9.18 -4.29 13.91
N VAL A 234 10.44 -4.04 13.59
CA VAL A 234 11.53 -3.83 14.55
C VAL A 234 12.16 -2.49 14.23
N GLN A 235 12.05 -1.53 15.16
CA GLN A 235 12.57 -0.17 15.02
C GLN A 235 12.13 0.53 13.70
N GLY A 236 10.86 0.34 13.32
CA GLY A 236 10.30 0.96 12.10
C GLY A 236 10.60 0.20 10.81
N LYS A 237 11.44 -0.84 10.83
CA LYS A 237 11.72 -1.69 9.67
C LYS A 237 10.96 -3.01 9.77
N ASP A 238 10.31 -3.39 8.67
CA ASP A 238 9.57 -4.65 8.59
C ASP A 238 10.50 -5.81 8.20
N TYR A 239 10.45 -6.89 8.97
CA TYR A 239 11.20 -8.12 8.76
C TYR A 239 10.25 -9.31 8.57
N PRO A 240 10.44 -10.13 7.52
CA PRO A 240 9.64 -11.33 7.34
C PRO A 240 10.03 -12.40 8.36
N TYR A 241 9.02 -13.04 8.95
CA TYR A 241 9.14 -14.23 9.79
C TYR A 241 8.31 -15.34 9.18
N PHE A 242 8.98 -16.34 8.63
CA PHE A 242 8.38 -17.44 7.88
C PHE A 242 8.26 -18.70 8.75
N TYR A 243 7.15 -19.38 8.60
CA TYR A 243 6.86 -20.64 9.26
C TYR A 243 5.93 -21.50 8.41
N VAL A 244 5.94 -22.81 8.68
CA VAL A 244 5.06 -23.80 8.07
C VAL A 244 4.11 -24.34 9.11
N VAL A 245 2.88 -24.61 8.69
CA VAL A 245 1.81 -25.15 9.52
C VAL A 245 1.21 -26.35 8.80
N LEU A 246 1.36 -27.54 9.38
CA LEU A 246 0.71 -28.77 8.94
C LEU A 246 -0.61 -28.88 9.70
N VAL A 247 -1.72 -29.08 9.00
CA VAL A 247 -3.05 -29.09 9.60
C VAL A 247 -3.76 -30.40 9.25
N ALA A 248 -4.34 -31.05 10.26
CA ALA A 248 -5.14 -32.25 10.08
C ALA A 248 -6.40 -32.25 10.94
N LYS A 249 -7.39 -33.03 10.54
CA LYS A 249 -8.55 -33.37 11.37
C LYS A 249 -8.09 -34.24 12.55
N PRO A 250 -8.80 -34.18 13.70
CA PRO A 250 -8.43 -34.94 14.89
C PRO A 250 -8.37 -36.45 14.68
N GLU A 251 -9.15 -36.98 13.73
CA GLU A 251 -9.18 -38.40 13.34
C GLU A 251 -7.80 -38.93 12.91
N LEU A 252 -6.96 -38.08 12.31
CA LEU A 252 -5.61 -38.48 11.86
C LEU A 252 -4.62 -38.61 13.02
N GLN A 253 -4.90 -37.95 14.16
CA GLN A 253 -4.07 -37.95 15.37
C GLN A 253 -2.60 -37.59 15.06
N ILE A 254 -2.38 -36.54 14.27
CA ILE A 254 -1.03 -36.18 13.82
C ILE A 254 -0.09 -35.83 14.96
N LEU A 255 -0.63 -35.33 16.08
CA LEU A 255 0.16 -35.00 17.25
C LEU A 255 0.65 -36.25 17.98
N ASP A 256 -0.23 -37.23 18.15
CA ASP A 256 0.08 -38.41 18.92
C ASP A 256 0.94 -39.41 18.11
N LYS A 257 0.68 -39.54 16.81
CA LYS A 257 1.40 -40.46 15.92
C LYS A 257 2.72 -39.93 15.38
N TYR A 258 2.75 -38.65 14.96
CA TYR A 258 3.84 -38.16 14.10
C TYR A 258 4.67 -37.02 14.71
N TYR A 259 4.13 -36.25 15.66
CA TYR A 259 4.82 -35.08 16.20
C TYR A 259 6.21 -35.42 16.73
N GLN A 260 6.35 -36.53 17.46
CA GLN A 260 7.64 -36.92 18.04
C GLN A 260 8.65 -37.35 16.98
N SER A 261 8.21 -38.03 15.90
CA SER A 261 9.10 -38.47 14.82
C SER A 261 9.57 -37.36 13.89
N VAL A 262 8.98 -36.16 13.95
CA VAL A 262 9.43 -35.00 13.17
C VAL A 262 10.85 -34.60 13.58
N SER A 263 11.83 -34.84 12.71
CA SER A 263 13.19 -34.36 12.90
C SER A 263 13.31 -32.92 12.40
N VAL A 264 13.83 -32.02 13.25
CA VAL A 264 14.06 -30.62 12.88
C VAL A 264 15.55 -30.28 12.94
N PRO A 265 16.08 -29.53 11.95
CA PRO A 265 17.49 -29.13 11.94
C PRO A 265 17.79 -28.08 13.01
N LYS A 266 19.10 -27.88 13.31
CA LYS A 266 19.55 -26.86 14.28
C LYS A 266 18.95 -25.48 13.94
N LYS A 267 18.43 -24.79 14.97
CA LYS A 267 17.76 -23.47 14.90
C LYS A 267 16.34 -23.48 14.28
N VAL A 268 15.79 -24.65 14.00
CA VAL A 268 14.36 -24.84 13.71
C VAL A 268 13.73 -25.58 14.88
N ILE A 269 12.50 -25.21 15.23
CA ILE A 269 11.69 -25.87 16.25
C ILE A 269 10.37 -26.32 15.66
N LYS A 270 9.79 -27.34 16.30
CA LYS A 270 8.42 -27.78 16.09
C LYS A 270 7.58 -27.43 17.32
N GLU A 271 6.34 -27.03 17.10
CA GLU A 271 5.34 -26.79 18.14
C GLU A 271 4.04 -27.50 17.76
N SER A 272 3.29 -27.94 18.76
CA SER A 272 1.98 -28.54 18.58
C SER A 272 0.89 -27.60 19.08
N SER A 273 -0.27 -27.65 18.42
CA SER A 273 -1.47 -26.94 18.86
C SER A 273 -2.73 -27.71 18.47
N ARG A 274 -3.78 -27.56 19.27
CA ARG A 274 -5.15 -28.00 18.96
C ARG A 274 -6.02 -26.74 18.99
N ALA A 275 -6.55 -26.34 17.83
CA ALA A 275 -7.34 -25.12 17.68
C ALA A 275 -8.42 -25.34 16.63
N ASP A 276 -9.59 -24.72 16.79
CA ASP A 276 -10.69 -24.74 15.80
C ASP A 276 -11.06 -26.15 15.29
N GLY A 277 -11.00 -27.16 16.17
CA GLY A 277 -11.33 -28.54 15.81
C GLY A 277 -10.31 -29.23 14.91
N VAL A 278 -9.08 -28.72 14.80
CA VAL A 278 -7.98 -29.33 14.05
C VAL A 278 -6.73 -29.51 14.92
N GLU A 279 -5.89 -30.45 14.50
CA GLU A 279 -4.55 -30.67 15.04
C GLU A 279 -3.50 -30.01 14.14
N ILE A 280 -2.52 -29.36 14.77
CA ILE A 280 -1.58 -28.50 14.07
C ILE A 280 -0.14 -28.77 14.52
N ILE A 281 0.75 -28.98 13.55
CA ILE A 281 2.20 -28.96 13.77
C ILE A 281 2.78 -27.71 13.11
N ILE A 282 3.40 -26.85 13.90
CA ILE A 282 4.06 -25.62 13.43
C ILE A 282 5.56 -25.86 13.37
N ILE A 283 6.18 -25.61 12.22
CA ILE A 283 7.63 -25.67 12.03
C ILE A 283 8.12 -24.25 11.78
N ARG A 284 8.96 -23.75 12.68
CA ARG A 284 9.40 -22.35 12.65
C ARG A 284 10.84 -22.18 13.12
N GLN A 285 11.43 -21.04 12.80
CA GLN A 285 12.76 -20.68 13.30
C GLN A 285 12.71 -20.49 14.81
N TYR A 286 13.71 -21.01 15.52
CA TYR A 286 13.91 -20.73 16.94
C TYR A 286 14.12 -19.24 17.18
N THR A 287 13.40 -18.68 18.15
CA THR A 287 13.45 -17.26 18.51
C THR A 287 13.81 -17.11 19.97
N THR A 288 14.59 -16.08 20.30
CA THR A 288 14.82 -15.63 21.68
C THR A 288 14.10 -14.30 21.92
N LYS A 289 14.06 -13.82 23.16
CA LYS A 289 13.53 -12.47 23.47
C LYS A 289 14.23 -11.35 22.69
N GLN A 290 15.47 -11.56 22.26
CA GLN A 290 16.30 -10.55 21.58
C GLN A 290 16.61 -10.86 20.11
N SER A 291 16.25 -12.05 19.59
CA SER A 291 16.65 -12.48 18.24
C SER A 291 15.70 -13.50 17.61
N GLY A 292 15.78 -13.66 16.29
CA GLY A 292 15.04 -14.70 15.56
C GLY A 292 13.68 -14.26 14.99
N TYR A 293 13.26 -13.01 15.22
CA TYR A 293 12.04 -12.42 14.61
C TYR A 293 12.15 -12.15 13.10
N HIS A 294 13.25 -12.55 12.48
CA HIS A 294 13.49 -12.47 11.05
C HIS A 294 13.96 -13.82 10.52
N THR A 295 13.31 -14.31 9.47
CA THR A 295 13.69 -15.51 8.73
C THR A 295 14.29 -15.10 7.38
N ASN A 296 15.58 -15.36 7.18
CA ASN A 296 16.26 -15.11 5.91
C ASN A 296 15.97 -16.21 4.88
N ALA A 297 16.36 -16.00 3.62
CA ALA A 297 16.06 -16.93 2.53
C ALA A 297 16.56 -18.38 2.77
N LYS A 298 17.74 -18.54 3.39
CA LYS A 298 18.29 -19.88 3.71
C LYS A 298 17.44 -20.58 4.78
N ALA A 299 17.08 -19.86 5.84
CA ALA A 299 16.23 -20.40 6.89
C ALA A 299 14.81 -20.71 6.37
N MET A 300 14.26 -19.88 5.48
CA MET A 300 12.98 -20.14 4.82
C MET A 300 13.02 -21.45 4.03
N LYS A 301 14.09 -21.67 3.25
CA LYS A 301 14.29 -22.93 2.50
C LYS A 301 14.28 -24.13 3.44
N ILE A 302 15.08 -24.09 4.50
CA ILE A 302 15.21 -25.18 5.47
C ILE A 302 13.87 -25.48 6.14
N ILE A 303 13.14 -24.45 6.59
CA ILE A 303 11.84 -24.62 7.25
C ILE A 303 10.81 -25.23 6.29
N PHE A 304 10.78 -24.76 5.04
CA PHE A 304 9.86 -25.27 4.04
C PHE A 304 10.16 -26.71 3.65
N GLU A 305 11.42 -27.04 3.42
CA GLU A 305 11.90 -28.40 3.13
C GLU A 305 11.56 -29.37 4.28
N THR A 306 11.79 -28.95 5.54
CA THR A 306 11.40 -29.73 6.72
C THR A 306 9.89 -29.98 6.74
N GLY A 307 9.09 -28.98 6.37
CA GLY A 307 7.64 -29.10 6.23
C GLY A 307 7.21 -30.12 5.18
N ILE A 308 7.81 -30.06 3.99
CA ILE A 308 7.54 -31.03 2.90
C ILE A 308 7.90 -32.44 3.35
N GLN A 309 9.09 -32.66 3.90
CA GLN A 309 9.54 -33.97 4.36
C GLN A 309 8.60 -34.54 5.42
N THR A 310 8.18 -33.71 6.37
CA THR A 310 7.23 -34.11 7.42
C THR A 310 5.88 -34.49 6.83
N ALA A 311 5.35 -33.70 5.89
CA ALA A 311 4.08 -34.01 5.23
C ALA A 311 4.16 -35.32 4.45
N ARG A 312 5.24 -35.54 3.68
CA ARG A 312 5.46 -36.78 2.94
C ARG A 312 5.59 -37.99 3.86
N GLN A 313 6.25 -37.85 5.01
CA GLN A 313 6.32 -38.91 6.03
C GLN A 313 4.94 -39.30 6.55
N ILE A 314 4.09 -38.32 6.89
CA ILE A 314 2.71 -38.56 7.35
C ILE A 314 1.92 -39.30 6.28
N ILE A 315 1.96 -38.81 5.03
CA ILE A 315 1.21 -39.40 3.91
C ILE A 315 1.67 -40.84 3.65
N SER A 316 2.99 -41.08 3.61
CA SER A 316 3.56 -42.40 3.34
C SER A 316 3.24 -43.42 4.44
N ALA A 317 3.00 -42.96 5.67
CA ALA A 317 2.63 -43.81 6.80
C ALA A 317 1.16 -44.20 6.79
N GLU A 318 0.28 -43.36 6.22
CA GLU A 318 -1.18 -43.60 6.16
C GLU A 318 -1.61 -44.29 4.85
N MET A 319 -0.73 -44.35 3.84
CA MET A 319 -0.95 -45.15 2.62
C MET A 319 -0.58 -46.64 2.80
N LYS A 320 0.02 -47.02 3.93
CA LYS A 320 0.39 -48.41 4.27
C LYS A 320 -0.70 -49.08 5.08
#